data_AF-A0A6L8Q759-F1
#
_entry.id   AF-A0A6L8Q759-F1
#
_cell.length_a   1.000
_cell.length_b   1.000
_cell.length_c   1.000
_cell.angle_alpha   90.00
_cell.angle_beta   90.00
_cell.angle_gamma   90.00
#
_symmetry.space_group_name_H-M   'P 1'
#
loop_
_entity.id
_entity.type
_entity.pdbx_description
1 polymer ?
#
loop_
_entity_poly.entity_id
_entity_poly.type
_entity_poly.pdbx_seq_one_letter_code
_entity_poly.pdbx_strand_id
1 'polypeptide(L)'
;GKLFSEIVKNLPDAAVHVEATDEQAFVTCDTSSFSIRALNAEDFPGFPRVDVHQKIEIPFHQISTMVKRVSRVVSKDESRAILTGVLITLEAGVLRMVATDSYSLAITDAPLPNSSADEFHAVISGSFLSEIASLPK
;
A
#
# COMPACT_ATOMS: atom_id res chain seq x y z
N GLY A 1 -17.04 -1.11 0.43
CA GLY A 1 -16.75 0.29 0.04
C GLY A 1 -17.16 0.68 -1.38
N LYS A 2 -17.27 -0.24 -2.36
CA LYS A 2 -17.53 0.11 -3.77
C LYS A 2 -18.77 0.99 -3.97
N LEU A 3 -19.91 0.63 -3.38
CA LEU A 3 -21.16 1.40 -3.46
C LEU A 3 -20.99 2.83 -2.92
N PHE A 4 -20.38 2.99 -1.74
CA PHE A 4 -20.12 4.31 -1.16
C PHE A 4 -19.21 5.15 -2.07
N SER A 5 -18.16 4.55 -2.63
CA SER A 5 -17.28 5.24 -3.60
C SER A 5 -18.02 5.67 -4.86
N GLU A 6 -18.92 4.83 -5.39
CA GLU A 6 -19.74 5.17 -6.55
C GLU A 6 -20.74 6.30 -6.24
N ILE A 7 -21.34 6.31 -5.06
CA ILE A 7 -22.22 7.41 -4.61
C ILE A 7 -21.42 8.72 -4.60
N VAL A 8 -20.30 8.76 -3.86
CA VAL A 8 -19.49 9.98 -3.69
C VAL A 8 -18.95 10.50 -5.02
N LYS A 9 -18.57 9.62 -5.95
CA LYS A 9 -18.09 10.01 -7.29
C LYS A 9 -19.15 10.70 -8.16
N ASN A 10 -20.43 10.50 -7.86
CA ASN A 10 -21.55 11.07 -8.62
C ASN A 10 -22.24 12.22 -7.87
N LEU A 11 -21.73 12.64 -6.71
CA LEU A 11 -22.24 13.80 -5.99
C LEU A 11 -21.80 15.10 -6.68
N PRO A 12 -22.60 16.18 -6.56
CA PRO A 12 -22.18 17.50 -7.01
C PRO A 12 -20.97 18.00 -6.21
N ASP A 13 -20.29 19.02 -6.73
CA ASP A 13 -19.18 19.70 -6.05
C ASP A 13 -19.70 20.59 -4.91
N ALA A 14 -20.14 19.94 -3.83
CA ALA A 14 -20.74 20.53 -2.65
C ALA A 14 -20.36 19.74 -1.39
N ALA A 15 -20.74 20.26 -0.23
CA ALA A 15 -20.42 19.63 1.05
C ALA A 15 -21.14 18.26 1.20
N VAL A 16 -20.38 17.23 1.51
CA VAL A 16 -20.90 15.87 1.76
C VAL A 16 -20.94 15.63 3.27
N HIS A 17 -22.12 15.35 3.80
CA HIS A 17 -22.31 14.95 5.19
C HIS A 17 -22.55 13.44 5.27
N VAL A 18 -21.85 12.77 6.20
CA VAL A 18 -22.00 11.34 6.45
C VAL A 18 -22.33 11.12 7.92
N GLU A 19 -23.46 10.50 8.19
CA GLU A 19 -23.89 10.10 9.53
C GLU A 19 -24.10 8.60 9.57
N ALA A 20 -23.64 7.92 10.61
CA ALA A 20 -23.76 6.47 10.73
C ALA A 20 -24.49 6.09 12.02
N THR A 21 -25.29 5.03 11.92
CA THR A 21 -25.88 4.26 13.01
C THR A 21 -25.34 2.83 12.94
N ASP A 22 -25.75 1.97 13.87
CA ASP A 22 -25.30 0.56 13.92
C ASP A 22 -25.68 -0.24 12.66
N GLU A 23 -26.74 0.18 11.96
CA GLU A 23 -27.28 -0.56 10.81
C GLU A 23 -27.20 0.20 9.48
N GLN A 24 -27.00 1.53 9.50
CA GLN A 24 -27.08 2.37 8.31
C GLN A 24 -26.06 3.51 8.33
N ALA A 25 -25.62 3.92 7.14
CA ALA A 25 -24.90 5.16 6.90
C ALA A 25 -25.74 6.05 5.95
N PHE A 26 -26.00 7.26 6.39
CA PHE A 26 -26.69 8.31 5.63
C PHE A 26 -25.65 9.23 5.01
N VAL A 27 -25.75 9.43 3.70
CA VAL A 27 -24.89 10.33 2.93
C VAL A 27 -25.77 11.41 2.31
N THR A 28 -25.53 12.66 2.67
CA THR A 28 -26.29 13.80 2.14
C THR A 28 -25.36 14.82 1.50
N CYS A 29 -25.81 15.42 0.40
CA CYS A 29 -25.10 16.45 -0.35
C CYS A 29 -26.14 17.28 -1.11
N ASP A 30 -26.34 18.54 -0.69
CA ASP A 30 -27.43 19.40 -1.15
C ASP A 30 -28.80 18.69 -1.17
N THR A 31 -29.38 18.47 -2.35
CA THR A 31 -30.68 17.82 -2.54
C THR A 31 -30.59 16.29 -2.64
N SER A 32 -29.38 15.73 -2.66
CA SER A 32 -29.15 14.29 -2.75
C SER A 32 -29.03 13.66 -1.36
N SER A 33 -29.73 12.55 -1.16
CA SER A 33 -29.68 11.76 0.08
C SER A 33 -29.65 10.27 -0.27
N PHE A 34 -28.73 9.54 0.37
CA PHE A 34 -28.55 8.10 0.23
C PHE A 34 -28.53 7.45 1.60
N SER A 35 -29.15 6.28 1.72
CA SER A 35 -28.99 5.40 2.89
C SER A 35 -28.33 4.10 2.42
N ILE A 36 -27.26 3.72 3.11
CA ILE A 36 -26.45 2.54 2.82
C ILE A 36 -26.51 1.64 4.04
N ARG A 37 -26.80 0.35 3.86
CA ARG A 37 -26.71 -0.61 4.96
C ARG A 37 -25.27 -0.71 5.46
N ALA A 38 -25.08 -0.46 6.75
CA ALA A 38 -23.82 -0.64 7.45
C ALA A 38 -23.76 -2.02 8.12
N LEU A 39 -22.55 -2.45 8.45
CA LEU A 39 -22.29 -3.59 9.31
C LEU A 39 -21.80 -3.06 10.65
N ASN A 40 -21.95 -3.85 11.71
CA ASN A 40 -21.42 -3.48 13.01
C ASN A 40 -19.90 -3.24 12.90
N ALA A 41 -19.44 -2.12 13.42
CA ALA A 41 -18.03 -1.76 13.41
C ALA A 41 -17.18 -2.76 14.21
N GLU A 42 -17.74 -3.40 15.23
CA GLU A 42 -17.07 -4.42 16.05
C GLU A 42 -16.77 -5.71 15.28
N ASP A 43 -17.52 -5.99 14.21
CA ASP A 43 -17.27 -7.15 13.33
C ASP A 43 -16.11 -6.89 12.35
N PHE A 44 -15.67 -5.63 12.23
CA PHE A 44 -14.56 -5.29 11.35
C PHE A 44 -13.23 -5.70 12.01
N PRO A 45 -12.31 -6.37 11.28
CA PRO A 45 -11.05 -6.81 11.86
C PRO A 45 -10.26 -5.63 12.41
N GLY A 46 -9.78 -5.78 13.64
CA GLY A 46 -8.91 -4.79 14.28
C GLY A 46 -7.65 -4.55 13.46
N PHE A 47 -7.16 -3.31 13.49
CA PHE A 47 -5.90 -2.98 12.81
C PHE A 47 -4.74 -3.71 13.50
N PRO A 48 -3.79 -4.31 12.76
CA PRO A 48 -2.67 -5.01 13.35
C PRO A 48 -1.82 -4.06 14.19
N ARG A 49 -1.48 -4.48 15.41
CA ARG A 49 -0.49 -3.77 16.24
C ARG A 49 0.91 -4.15 15.76
N VAL A 50 1.68 -3.15 15.36
CA VAL A 50 3.08 -3.33 14.95
C VAL A 50 3.97 -2.72 16.02
N ASP A 51 4.77 -3.57 16.68
CA ASP A 51 5.82 -3.11 17.58
C ASP A 51 7.06 -2.76 16.74
N VAL A 52 7.30 -1.46 16.54
CA VAL A 52 8.35 -0.95 15.66
C VAL A 52 9.70 -1.03 16.36
N HIS A 53 10.53 -1.99 15.95
CA HIS A 53 11.91 -2.12 16.46
C HIS A 53 12.92 -1.23 15.73
N GLN A 54 12.66 -0.94 14.45
CA GLN A 54 13.54 -0.13 13.61
C GLN A 54 12.74 0.57 12.51
N LYS A 55 13.30 1.65 11.97
CA LYS A 55 12.66 2.50 10.96
C LYS A 55 13.71 3.03 9.97
N ILE A 56 13.33 3.06 8.69
CA ILE A 56 14.05 3.81 7.66
C ILE A 56 13.17 4.95 7.15
N GLU A 57 13.79 6.03 6.69
CA GLU A 57 13.11 7.13 6.03
C GLU A 57 13.64 7.28 4.61
N ILE A 58 12.73 7.37 3.65
CA ILE A 58 13.05 7.52 2.24
C ILE A 58 12.00 8.41 1.57
N PRO A 59 12.39 9.38 0.72
CA PRO A 59 11.43 10.18 -0.03
C PRO A 59 10.48 9.31 -0.88
N PHE A 60 9.18 9.61 -0.83
CA PHE A 60 8.16 8.84 -1.55
C PHE A 60 8.45 8.67 -3.05
N HIS A 61 8.96 9.71 -3.70
CA HIS A 61 9.31 9.66 -5.12
C HIS A 61 10.45 8.66 -5.40
N GLN A 62 11.41 8.53 -4.48
CA GLN A 62 12.55 7.64 -4.61
C GLN A 62 12.12 6.19 -4.44
N ILE A 63 11.38 5.87 -3.36
CA ILE A 63 10.82 4.53 -3.13
C ILE A 63 9.87 4.11 -4.26
N SER A 64 8.97 4.99 -4.72
CA SER A 64 8.06 4.72 -5.85
C SER A 64 8.82 4.40 -7.13
N THR A 65 9.91 5.15 -7.41
CA THR A 65 10.76 4.91 -8.59
C THR A 65 11.50 3.59 -8.49
N MET A 66 12.07 3.27 -7.33
CA MET A 66 12.74 2.00 -7.09
C MET A 66 11.78 0.83 -7.30
N VAL A 67 10.61 0.85 -6.67
CA VAL A 67 9.59 -0.19 -6.81
C VAL A 67 9.19 -0.38 -8.27
N LYS A 68 8.90 0.70 -9.01
CA LYS A 68 8.48 0.61 -10.43
C LYS A 68 9.52 -0.04 -11.33
N ARG A 69 10.81 0.04 -10.98
CA ARG A 69 11.90 -0.60 -11.73
C ARG A 69 11.95 -2.12 -11.52
N VAL A 70 11.64 -2.58 -10.31
CA VAL A 70 11.82 -4.00 -9.93
C VAL A 70 10.51 -4.79 -9.94
N SER A 71 9.38 -4.21 -9.55
CA SER A 71 8.14 -4.97 -9.31
C SER A 71 7.54 -5.61 -10.56
N ARG A 72 7.91 -5.14 -11.76
CA ARG A 72 7.48 -5.73 -13.04
C ARG A 72 8.15 -7.06 -13.36
N VAL A 73 9.27 -7.35 -12.68
CA VAL A 73 10.13 -8.52 -12.93
C VAL A 73 9.82 -9.67 -11.97
N VAL A 74 8.96 -9.46 -10.97
CA VAL A 74 8.51 -10.55 -10.10
C VAL A 74 7.77 -11.61 -10.92
N SER A 75 7.93 -12.87 -10.51
CA SER A 75 7.19 -13.98 -11.06
C SER A 75 5.69 -13.82 -10.85
N LYS A 76 4.89 -14.32 -11.79
CA LYS A 76 3.43 -14.52 -11.65
C LYS A 76 3.06 -15.96 -11.31
N ASP A 77 4.06 -16.82 -11.22
CA ASP A 77 3.91 -18.24 -10.91
C ASP A 77 3.86 -18.42 -9.39
N GLU A 78 2.64 -18.61 -8.88
CA GLU A 78 2.35 -18.81 -7.46
C GLU A 78 2.94 -20.12 -6.91
N SER A 79 3.35 -21.08 -7.76
CA SER A 79 4.05 -22.28 -7.29
C SER A 79 5.43 -21.96 -6.70
N ARG A 80 5.98 -20.80 -7.03
CA ARG A 80 7.23 -20.25 -6.51
C ARG A 80 6.99 -18.90 -5.84
N ALA A 81 6.16 -18.90 -4.80
CA ALA A 81 5.74 -17.72 -4.05
C ALA A 81 6.89 -16.77 -3.65
N ILE A 82 8.09 -17.28 -3.36
CA ILE A 82 9.23 -16.42 -3.03
C ILE A 82 9.63 -15.46 -4.17
N LEU A 83 9.38 -15.85 -5.42
CA LEU A 83 9.70 -15.05 -6.61
C LEU A 83 8.60 -14.06 -6.99
N THR A 84 7.43 -14.12 -6.35
CA THR A 84 6.36 -13.11 -6.53
C THR A 84 6.63 -11.84 -5.69
N GLY A 85 7.63 -11.91 -4.81
CA GLY A 85 8.10 -10.80 -3.98
C GLY A 85 9.31 -10.07 -4.55
N VAL A 86 9.57 -8.90 -3.97
CA VAL A 86 10.80 -8.13 -4.11
C VAL A 86 11.60 -8.28 -2.83
N LEU A 87 12.85 -8.72 -2.95
CA LEU A 87 13.81 -8.69 -1.85
C LEU A 87 14.24 -7.25 -1.62
N ILE A 88 14.09 -6.78 -0.39
CA ILE A 88 14.56 -5.48 0.09
C ILE A 88 15.65 -5.74 1.12
N THR A 89 16.82 -5.12 0.96
CA THR A 89 17.90 -5.19 1.95
C THR A 89 18.40 -3.80 2.32
N LEU A 90 18.82 -3.63 3.57
CA LEU A 90 19.62 -2.50 4.03
C LEU A 90 20.95 -3.04 4.51
N GLU A 91 22.04 -2.69 3.84
CA GLU A 91 23.39 -3.13 4.17
C GLU A 91 24.35 -1.96 3.95
N ALA A 92 25.27 -1.72 4.89
CA ALA A 92 26.25 -0.63 4.81
C ALA A 92 25.67 0.74 4.39
N GLY A 93 24.46 1.08 4.86
CA GLY A 93 23.79 2.35 4.53
C GLY A 93 23.21 2.43 3.11
N VAL A 94 23.03 1.30 2.43
CA VAL A 94 22.41 1.21 1.09
C VAL A 94 21.16 0.37 1.14
N LEU A 95 20.02 0.95 0.74
CA LEU A 95 18.78 0.22 0.52
C LEU A 95 18.78 -0.35 -0.90
N ARG A 96 18.68 -1.67 -1.01
CA ARG A 96 18.63 -2.40 -2.28
C ARG A 96 17.28 -3.07 -2.45
N MET A 97 16.77 -3.07 -3.67
CA MET A 97 15.64 -3.90 -4.07
C MET A 97 16.01 -4.81 -5.23
N VAL A 98 15.62 -6.08 -5.14
CA VAL A 98 15.88 -7.13 -6.14
C VAL A 98 14.61 -7.90 -6.45
N ALA A 99 14.32 -8.10 -7.73
CA ALA A 99 13.22 -8.96 -8.20
C ALA A 99 13.70 -9.86 -9.33
N THR A 100 13.13 -11.06 -9.43
CA THR A 100 13.43 -12.01 -10.50
C THR A 100 12.27 -12.98 -10.75
N ASP A 101 12.10 -13.40 -11.99
CA ASP A 101 11.17 -14.44 -12.43
C ASP A 101 11.88 -15.73 -12.90
N SER A 102 13.16 -15.89 -12.55
CA SER A 102 14.11 -16.92 -13.04
C SER A 102 14.62 -16.74 -14.47
N TYR A 103 14.08 -15.80 -15.25
CA TYR A 103 14.55 -15.50 -16.61
C TYR A 103 15.24 -14.14 -16.67
N SER A 104 14.74 -13.20 -15.89
CA SER A 104 15.18 -11.82 -15.80
C SER A 104 15.40 -11.44 -14.35
N LEU A 105 16.24 -10.42 -14.14
CA LEU A 105 16.58 -9.92 -12.82
C LEU A 105 16.71 -8.41 -12.89
N ALA A 106 16.04 -7.72 -11.96
CA ALA A 106 16.12 -6.27 -11.81
C ALA A 106 16.64 -5.92 -10.42
N ILE A 107 17.58 -4.97 -10.37
CA ILE A 107 18.16 -4.44 -9.13
C ILE A 107 18.07 -2.91 -9.17
N THR A 108 17.82 -2.30 -8.02
CA THR A 108 17.99 -0.86 -7.83
C THR A 108 18.48 -0.57 -6.42
N ASP A 109 19.35 0.41 -6.31
CA ASP A 109 19.98 0.82 -5.05
C ASP A 109 19.63 2.28 -4.74
N ALA A 110 19.56 2.61 -3.44
CA ALA A 110 19.42 3.96 -2.93
C ALA A 110 20.29 4.15 -1.68
N PRO A 111 21.20 5.13 -1.66
CA PRO A 111 21.97 5.43 -0.46
C PRO A 111 21.07 6.04 0.62
N LEU A 112 21.18 5.53 1.85
CA LEU A 112 20.54 6.03 3.06
C LEU A 112 21.61 6.33 4.14
N PRO A 113 22.53 7.28 3.89
CA PRO A 113 23.71 7.51 4.74
C PRO A 113 23.38 7.99 6.16
N ASN A 114 22.18 8.53 6.37
CA ASN A 114 21.72 9.01 7.67
C ASN A 114 20.82 8.00 8.40
N SER A 115 20.67 6.78 7.88
CA SER A 115 19.89 5.75 8.56
C SER A 115 20.68 5.20 9.75
N SER A 116 20.05 5.20 10.92
CA SER A 116 20.55 4.52 12.12
C SER A 116 19.93 3.12 12.28
N ALA A 117 19.27 2.60 11.24
CA ALA A 117 18.66 1.27 11.29
C ALA A 117 19.73 0.19 11.13
N ASP A 118 19.51 -0.94 11.80
CA ASP A 118 20.34 -2.13 11.65
C ASP A 118 20.18 -2.73 10.25
N GLU A 119 21.14 -3.57 9.84
CA GLU A 119 21.02 -4.31 8.59
C GLU A 119 19.82 -5.25 8.62
N PHE A 120 19.09 -5.32 7.52
CA PHE A 120 17.94 -6.23 7.40
C PHE A 120 17.76 -6.74 5.97
N HIS A 121 17.01 -7.84 5.87
CA HIS A 121 16.50 -8.35 4.61
C HIS A 121 15.03 -8.75 4.78
N ALA A 122 14.20 -8.40 3.81
CA ALA A 122 12.78 -8.73 3.80
C ALA A 122 12.31 -8.99 2.37
N VAL A 123 11.43 -9.98 2.19
CA VAL A 123 10.74 -10.18 0.91
C VAL A 123 9.32 -9.66 1.06
N ILE A 124 8.95 -8.69 0.24
CA ILE A 124 7.63 -8.07 0.26
C ILE A 124 6.95 -8.33 -1.08
N SER A 125 5.66 -8.67 -1.05
CA SER A 125 4.87 -8.90 -2.27
C SER A 125 5.05 -7.76 -3.30
N GLY A 126 5.36 -8.13 -4.54
CA GLY A 126 5.52 -7.17 -5.63
C GLY A 126 4.22 -6.43 -5.97
N SER A 127 3.06 -7.08 -5.79
CA SER A 127 1.75 -6.44 -6.00
C SER A 127 1.49 -5.37 -4.92
N PHE A 128 1.74 -5.70 -3.66
CA PHE A 128 1.62 -4.75 -2.55
C PHE A 128 2.54 -3.54 -2.73
N LEU A 129 3.81 -3.76 -3.07
CA LEU A 129 4.72 -2.65 -3.34
C LEU A 129 4.25 -1.79 -4.51
N SER A 130 3.72 -2.40 -5.57
CA SER A 130 3.19 -1.68 -6.73
C SER A 130 1.99 -0.79 -6.35
N GLU A 131 1.11 -1.26 -5.47
CA GLU A 131 0.02 -0.46 -4.90
C GLU A 131 0.56 0.73 -4.09
N ILE A 132 1.53 0.50 -3.20
CA ILE A 132 2.18 1.58 -2.42
C ILE A 132 2.79 2.63 -3.36
N ALA A 133 3.46 2.21 -4.43
CA ALA A 133 4.08 3.12 -5.39
C ALA A 133 3.06 3.92 -6.23
N SER A 134 1.78 3.52 -6.21
CA SER A 134 0.68 4.18 -6.92
C SER A 134 -0.12 5.17 -6.05
N LEU A 135 0.14 5.20 -4.73
CA LEU A 135 -0.57 6.11 -3.83
C LEU A 135 -0.36 7.58 -4.25
N PRO A 136 -1.41 8.42 -4.21
CA PRO A 136 -1.26 9.84 -4.42
C PRO A 136 -0.37 10.44 -3.33
N LYS A 137 0.40 11.48 -3.68
CA LYS A 137 1.19 12.26 -2.71
C LYS A 137 0.29 13.08 -1.81
#